data_AF-A0A381XXJ5-F1
#
_entry.id   AF-A0A381XXJ5-F1
#
_cell.length_a   1.000
_cell.length_b   1.000
_cell.length_c   1.000
_cell.angle_alpha   90.00
_cell.angle_beta   90.00
_cell.angle_gamma   90.00
#
_symmetry.space_group_name_H-M   'P 1'
#
loop_
_entity.id
_entity.type
_entity.pdbx_description
1 polymer ?
#
loop_
_entity_poly.entity_id
_entity_poly.type
_entity_poly.pdbx_seq_one_letter_code
_entity_poly.pdbx_strand_id
1 'polypeptide(L)'
;MDRTFRSGLSLLIGIGFLFAALVMHSILLDRVAWTLLLSLIGFGFFTVGAISLRKELSSIFQRRRAEIVLFTAGLIGIYVSLGYFSIVYPLRFDMTAAGLHSLSDQTVSMLQRLEQPVHVVFFHSHQMGETVERYELMA
;
A
#
# COMPACT_ATOMS: atom_id res chain seq x y z
N MET A 1 -19.05 5.84 34.52
CA MET A 1 -18.44 5.32 33.27
C MET A 1 -19.12 4.01 32.92
N ASP A 2 -19.82 3.99 31.80
CA ASP A 2 -20.63 2.84 31.39
C ASP A 2 -19.75 1.61 31.11
N ARG A 3 -20.26 0.42 31.45
CA ARG A 3 -19.54 -0.87 31.28
C ARG A 3 -19.09 -1.10 29.83
N THR A 4 -19.91 -0.63 28.89
CA THR A 4 -19.63 -0.62 27.46
C THR A 4 -18.45 0.26 27.11
N PHE A 5 -18.38 1.49 27.64
CA PHE A 5 -17.28 2.42 27.40
C PHE A 5 -15.94 1.86 27.90
N ARG A 6 -15.92 1.26 29.09
CA ARG A 6 -14.70 0.61 29.64
C ARG A 6 -14.24 -0.56 28.78
N SER A 7 -15.18 -1.36 28.29
CA SER A 7 -14.88 -2.53 27.46
C SER A 7 -14.40 -2.11 26.06
N GLY A 8 -14.98 -1.06 25.48
CA GLY A 8 -14.49 -0.45 24.23
C GLY A 8 -13.09 0.13 24.37
N LEU A 9 -12.79 0.81 25.48
CA LEU A 9 -11.45 1.31 25.77
C LEU A 9 -10.42 0.17 25.87
N SER A 10 -10.76 -0.93 26.55
CA SER A 10 -9.88 -2.09 26.63
C SER A 10 -9.59 -2.73 25.28
N LEU A 11 -10.59 -2.77 24.37
CA LEU A 11 -10.42 -3.27 23.01
C LEU A 11 -9.48 -2.37 22.21
N LEU A 12 -9.67 -1.05 22.26
CA LEU A 12 -8.81 -0.09 21.55
C LEU A 12 -7.36 -0.14 22.04
N ILE A 13 -7.16 -0.25 23.36
CA ILE A 13 -5.83 -0.42 23.96
C ILE A 13 -5.19 -1.72 23.45
N GLY A 14 -5.93 -2.83 23.41
CA GLY A 14 -5.45 -4.10 22.87
C GLY A 14 -5.04 -4.01 21.40
N ILE A 15 -5.86 -3.39 20.55
CA ILE A 15 -5.56 -3.15 19.13
C ILE A 15 -4.31 -2.28 18.98
N GLY A 16 -4.18 -1.22 19.79
CA GLY A 16 -3.01 -0.34 19.76
C GLY A 16 -1.72 -1.08 20.08
N PHE A 17 -1.71 -1.93 21.11
CA PHE A 17 -0.54 -2.74 21.45
C PHE A 17 -0.20 -3.77 20.37
N LEU A 18 -1.20 -4.43 19.77
CA LEU A 18 -0.97 -5.36 18.66
C LEU A 18 -0.41 -4.65 17.42
N PHE A 19 -0.93 -3.47 17.10
CA PHE A 19 -0.43 -2.67 15.98
C PHE A 19 1.00 -2.18 16.23
N ALA A 20 1.30 -1.69 17.44
CA ALA A 20 2.66 -1.31 17.81
C ALA A 20 3.65 -2.49 17.74
N ALA A 21 3.22 -3.68 18.19
CA ALA A 21 4.03 -4.89 18.08
C ALA A 21 4.29 -5.28 16.61
N LEU A 22 3.28 -5.17 15.74
CA LEU A 22 3.41 -5.42 14.30
C LEU A 22 4.42 -4.45 13.66
N VAL A 23 4.28 -3.15 13.94
CA VAL A 23 5.19 -2.12 13.42
C VAL A 23 6.62 -2.36 13.89
N MET A 24 6.81 -2.62 15.18
CA MET A 24 8.15 -2.94 15.72
C MET A 24 8.74 -4.18 15.06
N HIS A 25 7.94 -5.23 14.85
CA HIS A 25 8.40 -6.45 14.20
C HIS A 25 8.81 -6.22 12.74
N SER A 26 8.05 -5.42 11.99
CA SER A 26 8.34 -5.09 10.60
C SER A 26 9.58 -4.20 10.43
N ILE A 27 9.86 -3.31 11.39
CA ILE A 27 11.00 -2.38 11.31
C ILE A 27 12.28 -3.02 11.85
N LEU A 28 12.23 -3.64 13.03
CA LEU A 28 13.44 -4.12 13.70
C LEU A 28 13.93 -5.47 13.15
N LEU A 29 13.08 -6.21 12.43
CA LEU A 29 13.35 -7.51 11.80
C LEU A 29 14.01 -8.59 12.71
N ASP A 30 14.10 -8.32 14.01
CA ASP A 30 14.72 -9.16 15.03
C ASP A 30 13.67 -9.58 16.07
N ARG A 31 13.77 -10.83 16.54
CA ARG A 31 12.81 -11.39 17.51
C ARG A 31 13.18 -10.94 18.91
N VAL A 32 12.91 -9.67 19.20
CA VAL A 32 13.14 -9.08 20.52
C VAL A 32 12.05 -9.55 21.48
N ALA A 33 12.40 -10.09 22.66
CA ALA A 33 11.46 -10.55 23.68
C ALA A 33 10.37 -9.52 24.04
N TRP A 34 10.70 -8.22 23.92
CA TRP A 34 9.75 -7.12 24.08
C TRP A 34 8.60 -7.12 23.08
N THR A 35 8.83 -7.50 21.81
CA THR A 35 7.76 -7.60 20.80
C THR A 35 6.77 -8.71 21.13
N LEU A 36 7.26 -9.85 21.64
CA LEU A 36 6.41 -10.95 22.10
C LEU A 36 5.58 -10.55 23.31
N LEU A 37 6.19 -9.87 24.29
CA LEU A 37 5.51 -9.41 25.50
C LEU A 37 4.41 -8.39 25.17
N LEU A 38 4.72 -7.40 24.31
CA LEU A 38 3.75 -6.43 23.79
C LEU A 38 2.59 -7.10 23.05
N SER A 39 2.90 -8.08 22.21
CA SER A 39 1.88 -8.85 21.48
C SER A 39 0.96 -9.63 22.43
N LEU A 40 1.52 -10.28 23.46
CA LEU A 40 0.76 -11.05 24.44
C LEU A 40 -0.17 -10.16 25.27
N ILE A 41 0.32 -9.00 25.72
CA ILE A 41 -0.47 -8.01 26.46
C ILE A 41 -1.59 -7.47 25.56
N GLY A 42 -1.25 -7.06 24.33
CA GLY A 42 -2.23 -6.57 23.35
C GLY A 42 -3.31 -7.60 23.07
N PHE A 43 -2.94 -8.87 22.90
CA PHE A 43 -3.87 -9.97 22.68
C PHE A 43 -4.79 -10.20 23.90
N GLY A 44 -4.26 -10.11 25.13
CA GLY A 44 -5.05 -10.21 26.34
C GLY A 44 -6.13 -9.13 26.45
N PHE A 45 -5.76 -7.87 26.20
CA PHE A 45 -6.72 -6.77 26.21
C PHE A 45 -7.73 -6.86 25.06
N PHE A 46 -7.27 -7.26 23.86
CA PHE A 46 -8.13 -7.46 22.71
C PHE A 46 -9.19 -8.54 22.96
N THR A 47 -8.79 -9.70 23.48
CA THR A 47 -9.70 -10.83 23.75
C THR A 47 -10.74 -10.48 24.82
N VAL A 48 -10.33 -9.86 25.92
CA VAL A 48 -11.25 -9.40 26.98
C VAL A 48 -12.24 -8.37 26.45
N GLY A 49 -11.75 -7.38 25.68
CA GLY A 49 -12.59 -6.37 25.05
C GLY A 49 -13.59 -6.97 24.08
N ALA A 50 -13.13 -7.89 23.21
CA ALA A 50 -13.95 -8.52 22.18
C ALA A 50 -15.04 -9.43 22.77
N ILE A 51 -14.72 -10.22 23.81
CA ILE A 51 -15.70 -11.07 24.49
C ILE A 51 -16.75 -10.22 25.21
N SER A 52 -16.33 -9.14 25.89
CA SER A 52 -17.24 -8.24 26.61
C SER A 52 -18.20 -7.53 25.65
N LEU A 53 -17.71 -7.08 24.50
CA LEU A 53 -18.51 -6.39 23.48
C LEU A 53 -19.21 -7.33 22.47
N ARG A 54 -19.06 -8.66 22.57
CA ARG A 54 -19.52 -9.59 21.52
C ARG A 54 -20.98 -9.41 21.08
N LYS A 55 -21.88 -9.08 22.02
CA LYS A 55 -23.31 -8.86 21.75
C LYS A 55 -23.55 -7.55 20.98
N GLU A 56 -22.79 -6.51 21.31
CA GLU A 56 -22.85 -5.21 20.64
C GLU A 56 -22.15 -5.28 19.26
N LEU A 57 -21.00 -5.95 19.16
CA LEU A 57 -20.34 -6.25 17.88
C LEU A 57 -21.27 -7.03 16.94
N SER A 58 -21.97 -8.04 17.46
CA SER A 58 -22.98 -8.78 16.67
C SER A 58 -24.15 -7.90 16.24
N SER A 59 -24.49 -6.85 17.00
CA SER A 59 -25.54 -5.90 16.62
C SER A 59 -25.10 -4.98 15.48
N ILE A 60 -23.81 -4.63 15.40
CA ILE A 60 -23.23 -3.90 14.26
C ILE A 60 -23.27 -4.76 12.99
N PHE A 61 -23.17 -6.08 13.13
CA PHE A 61 -23.32 -7.04 12.02
C PHE A 61 -24.78 -7.32 11.62
N GLN A 62 -25.78 -6.67 12.23
CA GLN A 62 -27.16 -6.77 11.74
C GLN A 62 -27.30 -6.07 10.38
N ARG A 63 -28.07 -6.69 9.48
CA ARG A 63 -28.09 -6.50 8.01
C ARG A 63 -27.94 -5.06 7.50
N ARG A 64 -28.52 -4.05 8.17
CA ARG A 64 -28.47 -2.65 7.71
C ARG A 64 -27.10 -1.97 7.84
N ARG A 65 -26.27 -2.36 8.80
CA ARG A 65 -24.94 -1.76 9.01
C ARG A 65 -23.83 -2.55 8.34
N ALA A 66 -24.02 -3.86 8.18
CA ALA A 66 -23.08 -4.73 7.47
C ALA A 66 -22.94 -4.33 5.99
N GLU A 67 -24.03 -3.92 5.34
CA GLU A 67 -24.01 -3.47 3.94
C GLU A 67 -23.14 -2.23 3.74
N ILE A 68 -23.27 -1.23 4.63
CA ILE A 68 -22.46 -0.01 4.60
C ILE A 68 -20.98 -0.36 4.80
N VAL A 69 -20.66 -1.19 5.79
CA VAL A 69 -19.28 -1.60 6.07
C VAL A 69 -18.68 -2.36 4.89
N LEU A 70 -19.42 -3.29 4.29
CA LEU A 70 -18.99 -4.06 3.12
C LEU A 70 -18.76 -3.14 1.91
N PHE A 71 -19.68 -2.19 1.68
CA PHE A 71 -19.56 -1.20 0.61
C PHE A 71 -18.32 -0.33 0.81
N THR A 72 -18.12 0.22 2.00
CA THR A 72 -16.93 1.03 2.32
C THR A 72 -15.64 0.23 2.19
N ALA A 73 -15.61 -1.01 2.69
CA ALA A 73 -14.44 -1.89 2.56
C ALA A 73 -14.15 -2.23 1.09
N GLY A 74 -15.19 -2.50 0.29
CA GLY A 74 -15.05 -2.72 -1.15
C GLY A 74 -14.49 -1.51 -1.88
N LEU A 75 -14.98 -0.31 -1.54
CA LEU A 75 -14.51 0.95 -2.13
C LEU A 75 -13.05 1.27 -1.75
N ILE A 76 -12.66 1.03 -0.49
CA ILE A 76 -11.24 1.09 -0.08
C ILE A 76 -10.40 0.11 -0.88
N GLY A 77 -10.85 -1.14 -1.04
CA GLY A 77 -10.16 -2.16 -1.82
C GLY A 77 -9.97 -1.75 -3.29
N ILE A 78 -10.99 -1.14 -3.90
CA ILE A 78 -10.92 -0.60 -5.26
C ILE A 78 -9.87 0.51 -5.33
N TYR A 79 -9.86 1.47 -4.41
CA TYR A 79 -8.88 2.56 -4.42
C TYR A 79 -7.44 2.08 -4.23
N VAL A 80 -7.22 1.15 -3.29
CA VAL A 80 -5.91 0.54 -3.09
C VAL A 80 -5.45 -0.19 -4.35
N SER A 81 -6.33 -0.96 -4.98
CA SER A 81 -6.04 -1.68 -6.22
C SER A 81 -5.71 -0.71 -7.36
N LEU A 82 -6.51 0.34 -7.53
CA LEU A 82 -6.30 1.36 -8.55
C LEU A 82 -4.96 2.07 -8.36
N GLY A 83 -4.64 2.45 -7.12
CA GLY A 83 -3.36 3.07 -6.76
C GLY A 83 -2.18 2.15 -7.02
N TYR A 84 -2.28 0.88 -6.62
CA TYR A 84 -1.25 -0.12 -6.90
C TYR A 84 -1.02 -0.31 -8.40
N PHE A 85 -2.09 -0.49 -9.18
CA PHE A 85 -1.98 -0.65 -10.62
C PHE A 85 -1.49 0.60 -11.34
N SER A 86 -1.79 1.79 -10.82
CA SER A 86 -1.29 3.05 -11.37
C SER A 86 0.23 3.20 -11.18
N ILE A 87 0.80 2.57 -10.14
CA ILE A 87 2.26 2.53 -9.93
C ILE A 87 2.91 1.46 -10.81
N VAL A 88 2.32 0.26 -10.87
CA VAL A 88 2.89 -0.87 -11.63
C VAL A 88 2.76 -0.68 -13.13
N TYR A 89 1.65 -0.11 -13.60
CA TYR A 89 1.36 0.11 -15.02
C TYR A 89 1.24 1.61 -15.30
N PRO A 90 2.35 2.31 -15.56
CA PRO A 90 2.34 3.74 -15.86
C PRO A 90 1.75 4.00 -17.25
N LEU A 91 0.43 4.08 -17.33
CA LEU A 91 -0.29 4.55 -18.52
C LEU A 91 0.06 6.02 -18.77
N ARG A 92 0.90 6.27 -19.77
CA ARG A 92 1.27 7.60 -20.23
C ARG A 92 0.60 7.89 -21.56
N PHE A 93 -0.23 8.92 -21.58
CA PHE A 93 -0.82 9.46 -22.80
C PHE A 93 -0.02 10.70 -23.21
N ASP A 94 0.58 10.67 -24.40
CA ASP A 94 1.14 11.88 -24.99
C ASP A 94 0.00 12.75 -25.49
N MET A 95 -0.24 13.87 -24.80
CA MET A 95 -1.27 14.85 -25.14
C MET A 95 -0.70 16.05 -25.90
N THR A 96 0.57 16.00 -26.32
CA THR A 96 1.19 17.10 -27.06
C THR A 96 0.73 17.10 -28.51
N ALA A 97 0.34 18.26 -29.03
CA ALA A 97 -0.12 18.39 -30.42
C ALA A 97 0.96 18.08 -31.47
N ALA A 98 2.23 18.04 -31.04
CA ALA A 98 3.40 17.79 -31.89
C ALA A 98 3.94 16.36 -31.79
N GLY A 99 3.37 15.49 -30.94
CA GLY A 99 3.90 14.13 -30.71
C GLY A 99 5.37 14.16 -30.33
N LEU A 100 5.71 14.96 -29.31
CA LEU A 100 7.10 15.22 -28.93
C LEU A 100 7.76 13.91 -28.50
N HIS A 101 8.48 13.29 -29.44
CA HIS A 101 9.36 12.17 -29.16
C HIS A 101 10.59 12.68 -28.38
N SER A 102 11.00 11.94 -27.33
CA SER A 102 12.30 12.17 -26.69
C SER A 102 13.47 11.87 -27.65
N LEU A 103 13.19 11.22 -28.78
CA LEU A 103 14.12 10.89 -29.84
C LEU A 103 13.94 11.86 -31.02
N SER A 104 15.05 12.34 -31.58
CA SER A 104 15.00 13.14 -32.81
C SER A 104 14.50 12.32 -34.00
N ASP A 105 13.92 12.97 -35.01
CA ASP A 105 13.41 12.32 -36.23
C ASP A 105 14.47 11.44 -36.92
N GLN A 106 15.73 11.88 -36.90
CA GLN A 106 16.86 11.12 -37.41
C GLN A 106 17.09 9.81 -36.63
N THR A 107 16.93 9.85 -35.31
CA THR A 107 17.09 8.68 -34.44
C THR A 107 15.95 7.68 -34.65
N VAL A 108 14.71 8.16 -34.76
CA VAL A 108 13.55 7.32 -35.07
C VAL A 108 13.73 6.63 -36.42
N SER A 109 14.13 7.39 -37.45
CA SER A 109 14.36 6.86 -38.80
C SER A 109 15.49 5.83 -38.85
N MET A 110 16.52 5.99 -38.02
CA MET A 110 17.59 5.00 -37.88
C MET A 110 17.08 3.72 -37.21
N LEU A 111 16.36 3.84 -36.08
CA LEU A 111 15.87 2.69 -35.33
C LEU A 111 14.90 1.82 -36.14
N GLN A 112 14.02 2.45 -36.94
CA GLN A 112 13.08 1.74 -37.81
C GLN A 112 13.74 0.91 -38.93
N ARG A 113 15.00 1.21 -39.28
CA ARG A 113 15.76 0.51 -40.33
C ARG A 113 16.62 -0.63 -39.79
N LEU A 114 16.62 -0.86 -38.48
CA LEU A 114 17.39 -1.95 -37.89
C LEU A 114 16.66 -3.28 -38.11
N GLU A 115 17.23 -4.13 -38.96
CA GLU A 115 16.68 -5.45 -39.31
C GLU A 115 17.04 -6.55 -38.29
N GLN A 116 17.95 -6.25 -37.36
CA GLN A 116 18.43 -7.18 -36.34
C GLN A 116 18.28 -6.57 -34.95
N PRO A 117 17.98 -7.37 -33.91
CA PRO A 117 17.87 -6.87 -32.54
C PRO A 117 19.22 -6.32 -32.09
N VAL A 118 19.24 -5.05 -31.71
CA VAL A 118 20.45 -4.36 -31.20
C VAL A 118 20.33 -4.08 -29.72
N HIS A 119 21.48 -4.04 -29.05
CA HIS A 119 21.58 -3.60 -27.68
C HIS A 119 21.76 -2.07 -27.64
N VAL A 120 20.84 -1.36 -27.00
CA VAL A 120 20.86 0.11 -26.93
C VAL A 120 21.61 0.54 -25.66
N VAL A 121 22.69 1.29 -25.82
CA VAL A 121 23.43 1.90 -24.70
C VAL A 121 23.06 3.38 -24.63
N PHE A 122 22.43 3.78 -23.53
CA PHE A 122 21.99 5.16 -23.32
C PHE A 122 23.06 5.97 -22.56
N PHE A 123 23.52 7.07 -23.15
CA PHE A 123 24.45 8.00 -22.52
C PHE A 123 23.68 9.23 -22.04
N HIS A 124 23.83 9.58 -20.76
CA HIS A 124 23.15 10.72 -20.15
C HIS A 124 24.14 11.66 -19.46
N SER A 125 23.74 12.91 -19.27
CA SER A 125 24.55 13.88 -18.51
C SER A 125 24.42 13.65 -17.00
N HIS A 126 25.42 14.07 -16.23
CA HIS A 126 25.45 13.90 -14.77
C HIS A 126 24.33 14.69 -14.04
N GLN A 127 23.72 15.67 -14.72
CA GLN A 127 22.61 16.47 -14.18
C GLN A 127 21.25 15.76 -14.29
N MET A 128 21.17 14.59 -14.95
CA MET A 128 19.94 13.81 -15.15
C MET A 128 19.75 12.69 -14.11
N GLY A 129 20.36 12.79 -12.93
CA GLY A 129 20.41 11.70 -11.94
C GLY A 129 19.08 11.00 -11.65
N GLU A 130 18.04 11.74 -11.22
CA GLU A 130 16.72 11.14 -10.93
C GLU A 130 16.00 10.58 -12.16
N THR A 131 16.32 11.07 -13.36
CA THR A 131 15.68 10.58 -14.59
C THR A 131 16.31 9.26 -15.04
N VAL A 132 17.60 9.08 -14.80
CA VAL A 132 18.36 7.87 -15.16
C VAL A 132 17.92 6.67 -14.36
N GLU A 133 17.84 6.80 -13.03
CA GLU A 133 17.35 5.71 -12.16
C GLU A 133 15.95 5.23 -12.60
N ARG A 134 15.08 6.17 -13.02
CA ARG A 134 13.75 5.81 -13.54
C ARG A 134 13.79 5.08 -14.89
N TYR A 135 14.76 5.38 -15.75
CA TYR A 135 14.91 4.68 -17.03
C TYR A 135 15.54 3.30 -16.86
N GLU A 136 16.49 3.13 -15.94
CA GLU A 136 17.09 1.82 -15.62
C GLU A 136 16.09 0.84 -15.01
N LEU A 137 15.08 1.33 -14.26
CA LEU A 137 14.00 0.49 -13.74
C LEU A 137 13.03 -0.02 -14.81
N MET A 138 13.07 0.54 -16.03
CA MET A 138 12.14 0.23 -17.13
C MET A 138 12.79 -0.52 -18.30
N ALA A 139 14.12 -0.64 -18.32
CA ALA A 139 14.89 -1.39 -19.31
C ALA A 139 15.05 -2.87 -18.89
#